data_AF-A0A9W8KVW0-F1
#
_entry.id   AF-A0A9W8KVW0-F1
#
_cell.length_a   1.000
_cell.length_b   1.000
_cell.length_c   1.000
_cell.angle_alpha   90.00
_cell.angle_beta   90.00
_cell.angle_gamma   90.00
#
_symmetry.space_group_name_H-M   'P 1'
#
loop_
_entity.id
_entity.type
_entity.pdbx_description
1 polymer ?
#
loop_
_entity_poly.entity_id
_entity_poly.type
_entity_poly.pdbx_seq_one_letter_code
_entity_poly.pdbx_strand_id
1 'polypeptide(L)'
;MTNNTFDIVQHYNSLIEGDTNISAPVAAVGSLVKLIEKQRATTMLEFTMIVRTACEKLKEATNNSISLSAGCDVFMQQLARTSHAQSVDECREMLIKAGSEFVQGAGKCRDNVAEFGSPFVRDDQTILIHSYSRVIMGLLRRAVKQNKRFR
;
A
#
# COMPACT_ATOMS: atom_id res chain seq x y z
N MET A 1 -18.25 -29.42 -2.61
CA MET A 1 -18.10 -28.14 -3.33
C MET A 1 -17.21 -27.26 -2.47
N THR A 2 -15.91 -27.22 -2.76
CA THR A 2 -14.93 -26.46 -1.96
C THR A 2 -15.11 -24.97 -2.25
N ASN A 3 -15.74 -24.24 -1.33
CA ASN A 3 -15.78 -22.78 -1.37
C ASN A 3 -14.34 -22.27 -1.36
N ASN A 4 -13.88 -21.79 -2.52
CA ASN A 4 -12.55 -21.23 -2.73
C ASN A 4 -12.48 -19.84 -2.08
N THR A 5 -12.52 -19.81 -0.76
CA THR A 5 -12.48 -18.58 0.05
C THR A 5 -11.14 -17.90 -0.18
N PHE A 6 -11.15 -16.62 -0.58
CA PHE A 6 -9.92 -15.89 -0.86
C PHE A 6 -9.08 -15.74 0.42
N ASP A 7 -7.86 -16.27 0.40
CA ASP A 7 -6.87 -16.05 1.46
C ASP A 7 -6.10 -14.75 1.22
N ILE A 8 -6.43 -13.73 2.01
CA ILE A 8 -5.80 -12.41 1.93
C ILE A 8 -4.34 -12.42 2.41
N VAL A 9 -3.98 -13.27 3.37
CA VAL A 9 -2.63 -13.34 3.94
C VAL A 9 -1.70 -13.99 2.91
N GLN A 10 -2.16 -15.07 2.28
CA GLN A 10 -1.42 -15.71 1.20
C GLN A 10 -1.20 -14.74 0.04
N HIS A 11 -2.24 -14.00 -0.39
CA HIS A 11 -2.10 -13.01 -1.45
C HIS A 11 -1.12 -11.89 -1.06
N TYR A 12 -1.21 -11.37 0.17
CA TYR A 12 -0.28 -10.36 0.69
C TYR A 12 1.18 -10.84 0.63
N ASN A 13 1.45 -12.06 1.12
CA ASN A 13 2.80 -12.63 1.09
C ASN A 13 3.30 -12.80 -0.35
N SER A 14 2.43 -13.26 -1.26
CA SER A 14 2.79 -13.40 -2.67
C SER A 14 3.18 -12.07 -3.34
N LEU A 15 2.55 -10.95 -2.94
CA LEU A 15 2.94 -9.63 -3.44
C LEU A 15 4.31 -9.20 -2.93
N ILE A 16 4.59 -9.45 -1.65
CA ILE A 16 5.87 -9.10 -1.01
C ILE A 16 7.02 -9.93 -1.58
N GLU A 17 6.79 -11.24 -1.81
CA GLU A 17 7.75 -12.15 -2.42
C GLU A 17 7.97 -11.87 -3.91
N GLY A 18 6.90 -11.51 -4.63
CA GLY A 18 6.93 -11.24 -6.07
C GLY A 18 7.59 -9.91 -6.45
N ASP A 19 7.53 -8.89 -5.60
CA ASP A 19 8.16 -7.58 -5.85
C ASP A 19 8.85 -7.03 -4.59
N THR A 20 10.18 -7.16 -4.55
CA THR A 20 11.01 -6.58 -3.47
C THR A 20 10.92 -5.06 -3.36
N ASN A 21 10.39 -4.37 -4.36
CA ASN A 21 10.13 -2.93 -4.31
C ASN A 21 8.75 -2.58 -3.75
N ILE A 22 7.83 -3.51 -3.56
CA ILE A 22 6.53 -3.18 -2.98
C ILE A 22 6.66 -2.86 -1.48
N SER A 23 5.96 -1.84 -0.99
CA SER A 23 5.94 -1.55 0.44
C SER A 23 4.80 -2.32 1.12
N ALA A 24 5.00 -2.69 2.39
CA ALA A 24 3.98 -3.38 3.19
C ALA A 24 2.59 -2.72 3.13
N PRO A 25 2.42 -1.39 3.27
CA PRO A 25 1.09 -0.77 3.15
C PRO A 25 0.48 -0.90 1.75
N VAL A 26 1.31 -0.84 0.69
CA VAL A 26 0.83 -0.97 -0.69
C VAL A 26 0.39 -2.41 -0.98
N ALA A 27 1.15 -3.39 -0.51
CA ALA A 27 0.76 -4.80 -0.60
C ALA A 27 -0.53 -5.11 0.19
N ALA A 28 -0.71 -4.48 1.36
CA ALA A 28 -1.92 -4.62 2.16
C ALA A 28 -3.14 -4.06 1.42
N VAL A 29 -3.06 -2.83 0.89
CA VAL A 29 -4.14 -2.22 0.10
C VAL A 29 -4.43 -3.04 -1.15
N GLY A 30 -3.40 -3.48 -1.89
CA GLY A 30 -3.59 -4.34 -3.07
C GLY A 30 -4.29 -5.66 -2.75
N SER A 31 -4.01 -6.24 -1.59
CA SER A 31 -4.68 -7.47 -1.13
C SER A 31 -6.13 -7.23 -0.69
N LEU A 32 -6.42 -6.09 -0.06
CA LEU A 32 -7.78 -5.68 0.30
C LEU A 32 -8.62 -5.38 -0.94
N VAL A 33 -8.06 -4.71 -1.95
CA VAL A 33 -8.72 -4.52 -3.26
C VAL A 33 -9.06 -5.89 -3.86
N LYS A 34 -8.09 -6.82 -3.87
CA LYS A 34 -8.31 -8.15 -4.45
C LYS A 34 -9.35 -8.98 -3.71
N LEU A 35 -9.44 -8.84 -2.40
CA LEU A 35 -10.51 -9.43 -1.60
C LEU A 35 -11.87 -8.88 -2.04
N ILE A 36 -11.99 -7.57 -2.12
CA ILE A 36 -13.25 -6.89 -2.43
C ILE A 36 -13.76 -7.25 -3.83
N GLU A 37 -12.87 -7.39 -4.81
CA GLU A 37 -13.22 -7.87 -6.16
C GLU A 37 -13.87 -9.26 -6.15
N LYS A 38 -13.52 -10.12 -5.18
CA LYS A 38 -13.98 -11.51 -5.10
C LYS A 38 -15.18 -11.69 -4.16
N GLN A 39 -15.48 -10.72 -3.31
CA GLN A 39 -16.54 -10.82 -2.30
C GLN A 39 -17.90 -10.39 -2.87
N ARG A 40 -18.96 -11.07 -2.43
CA ARG A 40 -20.35 -10.82 -2.82
C ARG A 40 -21.20 -10.41 -1.62
N ALA A 41 -20.80 -9.34 -0.95
CA ALA A 41 -21.61 -8.77 0.13
C ALA A 41 -22.92 -8.21 -0.45
N THR A 42 -24.02 -8.43 0.26
CA THR A 42 -25.36 -7.98 -0.16
C THR A 42 -25.83 -6.75 0.62
N THR A 43 -25.26 -6.51 1.80
CA THR A 43 -25.60 -5.38 2.66
C THR A 43 -24.38 -4.52 3.01
N MET A 44 -24.60 -3.25 3.32
CA MET A 44 -23.53 -2.33 3.73
C MET A 44 -22.84 -2.73 5.02
N LEU A 45 -23.60 -3.26 5.98
CA LEU A 45 -23.07 -3.74 7.24
C LEU A 45 -22.14 -4.94 7.00
N GLU A 46 -22.61 -5.93 6.24
CA GLU A 46 -21.82 -7.11 5.88
C GLU A 46 -20.54 -6.71 5.14
N PHE A 47 -20.64 -5.81 4.15
CA PHE A 47 -19.48 -5.31 3.40
C PHE A 47 -18.43 -4.68 4.33
N THR A 48 -18.87 -3.80 5.22
CA THR A 48 -17.99 -3.13 6.20
C THR A 48 -17.34 -4.12 7.15
N MET A 49 -18.10 -5.12 7.62
CA MET A 49 -17.57 -6.18 8.48
C MET A 49 -16.51 -7.03 7.76
N ILE A 50 -16.75 -7.42 6.50
CA ILE A 50 -15.79 -8.18 5.69
C ILE A 50 -14.46 -7.43 5.57
N VAL A 51 -14.50 -6.14 5.24
CA VAL A 51 -13.28 -5.32 5.10
C VAL A 51 -12.56 -5.19 6.44
N ARG A 52 -13.29 -4.92 7.53
CA ARG A 52 -12.69 -4.78 8.87
C ARG A 52 -12.02 -6.08 9.31
N THR A 53 -12.71 -7.22 9.19
CA THR A 53 -12.17 -8.52 9.54
C THR A 53 -10.96 -8.91 8.69
N ALA A 54 -10.93 -8.50 7.42
CA ALA A 54 -9.76 -8.71 6.57
C ALA A 54 -8.55 -7.88 7.01
N CYS A 55 -8.77 -6.61 7.39
CA CYS A 55 -7.73 -5.76 7.97
C CYS A 55 -7.18 -6.36 9.28
N GLU A 56 -8.06 -6.83 10.17
CA GLU A 56 -7.67 -7.49 11.43
C GLU A 56 -6.83 -8.75 11.16
N LYS A 57 -7.28 -9.62 10.24
CA LYS A 57 -6.51 -10.81 9.83
C LYS A 57 -5.11 -10.49 9.31
N LEU A 58 -4.98 -9.45 8.48
CA LEU A 58 -3.66 -9.02 7.97
C LEU A 58 -2.75 -8.49 9.09
N LYS A 59 -3.31 -7.73 10.04
CA LYS A 59 -2.57 -7.20 11.19
C LYS A 59 -2.06 -8.33 12.09
N GLU A 60 -2.93 -9.29 12.42
CA GLU A 60 -2.58 -10.46 13.23
C GLU A 60 -1.51 -11.34 12.55
N ALA A 61 -1.67 -11.61 11.26
CA ALA A 61 -0.74 -12.45 10.50
C ALA A 61 0.68 -11.87 10.37
N THR A 62 0.85 -10.56 10.53
CA THR A 62 2.14 -9.86 10.41
C THR A 62 2.71 -9.40 11.75
N ASN A 63 2.27 -10.02 12.85
CA ASN A 63 2.66 -9.66 14.21
C ASN A 63 2.47 -8.16 14.50
N ASN A 64 1.36 -7.58 14.00
CA ASN A 64 1.01 -6.17 14.13
C ASN A 64 2.08 -5.21 13.60
N SER A 65 2.62 -5.49 12.41
CA SER A 65 3.50 -4.55 11.70
C SER A 65 2.85 -3.17 11.56
N ILE A 66 3.53 -2.14 12.07
CA ILE A 66 3.06 -0.74 12.03
C ILE A 66 2.84 -0.28 10.59
N SER A 67 3.76 -0.64 9.69
CA SER A 67 3.67 -0.23 8.28
C SER A 67 2.49 -0.89 7.56
N LEU A 68 2.20 -2.16 7.83
CA LEU A 68 1.01 -2.81 7.28
C LEU A 68 -0.26 -2.17 7.86
N SER A 69 -0.26 -1.91 9.17
CA SER A 69 -1.41 -1.34 9.87
C SER A 69 -1.80 0.02 9.30
N ALA A 70 -0.81 0.87 8.97
CA ALA A 70 -1.04 2.13 8.27
C ALA A 70 -1.76 1.94 6.92
N GLY A 71 -1.42 0.91 6.15
CA GLY A 71 -2.11 0.59 4.89
C GLY A 71 -3.57 0.20 5.11
N CYS A 72 -3.84 -0.65 6.11
CA CYS A 72 -5.19 -1.01 6.51
C CYS A 72 -6.00 0.20 6.98
N ASP A 73 -5.39 1.09 7.77
CA ASP A 73 -6.07 2.26 8.33
C ASP A 73 -6.43 3.28 7.23
N VAL A 74 -5.53 3.51 6.27
CA VAL A 74 -5.82 4.31 5.06
C VAL A 74 -7.00 3.73 4.29
N PHE A 75 -7.07 2.41 4.16
CA PHE A 75 -8.16 1.74 3.47
C PHE A 75 -9.50 1.86 4.22
N MET A 76 -9.49 1.71 5.55
CA MET A 76 -10.67 1.92 6.39
C MET A 76 -11.15 3.37 6.36
N GLN A 77 -10.24 4.35 6.31
CA GLN A 77 -10.61 5.76 6.11
C GLN A 77 -11.30 5.97 4.76
N GLN A 78 -10.83 5.29 3.72
CA GLN A 78 -11.46 5.37 2.40
C GLN A 78 -12.87 4.75 2.41
N LEU A 79 -13.05 3.62 3.09
CA LEU A 79 -14.37 3.01 3.29
C LEU A 79 -15.32 3.95 4.06
N ALA A 80 -14.83 4.66 5.08
CA ALA A 80 -15.64 5.65 5.80
C ALA A 80 -16.07 6.83 4.90
N ARG A 81 -15.21 7.24 3.94
CA ARG A 81 -15.54 8.30 2.97
C ARG A 81 -16.60 7.87 1.96
N THR A 82 -16.74 6.57 1.68
CA THR A 82 -17.78 6.04 0.79
C THR A 82 -19.12 5.78 1.50
N SER A 83 -19.30 6.27 2.73
CA SER A 83 -20.55 6.15 3.50
C SER A 83 -21.80 6.75 2.84
N HIS A 84 -21.63 7.62 1.84
CA HIS A 84 -22.71 8.22 1.07
C HIS A 84 -23.15 7.37 -0.14
N ALA A 85 -22.47 6.24 -0.40
CA ALA A 85 -22.85 5.33 -1.48
C ALA A 85 -24.27 4.78 -1.25
N GLN A 86 -25.05 4.73 -2.32
CA GLN A 86 -26.45 4.29 -2.29
C GLN A 86 -26.57 2.76 -2.36
N SER A 87 -25.52 2.08 -2.81
CA SER A 87 -25.48 0.62 -2.95
C SER A 87 -24.12 0.02 -2.58
N VAL A 88 -24.12 -1.30 -2.35
CA VAL A 88 -22.87 -2.06 -2.14
C VAL A 88 -21.97 -2.02 -3.37
N ASP A 89 -22.56 -2.10 -4.55
CA ASP A 89 -21.80 -2.12 -5.79
C ASP A 89 -21.12 -0.78 -6.04
N GLU A 90 -21.80 0.35 -5.79
CA GLU A 90 -21.20 1.68 -5.88
C GLU A 90 -20.05 1.86 -4.87
N CYS A 91 -20.26 1.49 -3.61
CA CYS A 91 -19.21 1.53 -2.59
C CYS A 91 -18.00 0.66 -2.98
N ARG A 92 -18.26 -0.52 -3.54
CA ARG A 92 -17.25 -1.45 -4.03
C ARG A 92 -16.42 -0.82 -5.14
N GLU A 93 -17.06 -0.26 -6.15
CA GLU A 93 -16.39 0.38 -7.29
C GLU A 93 -15.53 1.57 -6.85
N MET A 94 -16.08 2.44 -5.99
CA MET A 94 -15.33 3.57 -5.43
C MET A 94 -14.08 3.12 -4.67
N LEU A 95 -14.21 2.06 -3.87
CA LEU A 95 -13.12 1.56 -3.03
C LEU A 95 -12.06 0.81 -3.85
N ILE A 96 -12.46 0.03 -4.85
CA ILE A 96 -11.54 -0.59 -5.82
C ILE A 96 -10.78 0.48 -6.59
N LYS A 97 -11.49 1.50 -7.09
CA LYS A 97 -10.87 2.61 -7.83
C LYS A 97 -9.84 3.32 -6.96
N ALA A 98 -10.23 3.77 -5.77
CA ALA A 98 -9.33 4.48 -4.86
C ALA A 98 -8.13 3.61 -4.43
N GLY A 99 -8.35 2.32 -4.14
CA GLY A 99 -7.27 1.39 -3.81
C GLY A 99 -6.32 1.12 -4.98
N SER A 100 -6.84 1.01 -6.20
CA SER A 100 -6.03 0.82 -7.41
C SER A 100 -5.19 2.07 -7.72
N GLU A 101 -5.77 3.26 -7.61
CA GLU A 101 -5.07 4.54 -7.76
C GLU A 101 -3.98 4.68 -6.70
N PHE A 102 -4.23 4.27 -5.45
CA PHE A 102 -3.23 4.26 -4.39
C PHE A 102 -2.04 3.34 -4.72
N VAL A 103 -2.30 2.11 -5.17
CA VAL A 103 -1.25 1.15 -5.52
C VAL A 103 -0.42 1.62 -6.70
N GLN A 104 -1.08 2.11 -7.77
CA GLN A 104 -0.39 2.65 -8.94
C GLN A 104 0.40 3.94 -8.63
N GLY A 105 -0.12 4.78 -7.74
CA GLY A 105 0.51 6.02 -7.31
C GLY A 105 1.77 5.81 -6.47
N ALA A 106 1.84 4.73 -5.69
CA ALA A 106 2.93 4.50 -4.74
C ALA A 106 4.33 4.40 -5.39
N GLY A 107 4.41 3.87 -6.61
CA GLY A 107 5.65 3.89 -7.39
C GLY A 107 6.12 5.32 -7.67
N LYS A 108 5.22 6.13 -8.24
CA LYS A 108 5.46 7.53 -8.58
C LYS A 108 5.81 8.38 -7.36
N CYS A 109 5.21 8.09 -6.20
CA CYS A 109 5.53 8.81 -4.97
C CYS A 109 7.02 8.71 -4.61
N ARG A 110 7.66 7.56 -4.82
CA ARG A 110 9.10 7.40 -4.55
C ARG A 110 9.95 8.19 -5.52
N ASP A 111 9.58 8.21 -6.80
CA ASP A 111 10.26 9.01 -7.81
C ASP A 111 10.13 10.50 -7.52
N ASN A 112 8.95 10.95 -7.10
CA ASN A 112 8.71 12.33 -6.67
C ASN A 112 9.57 12.70 -5.46
N VAL A 113 9.64 11.83 -4.44
CA VAL A 113 10.52 12.07 -3.28
C VAL A 113 11.98 12.15 -3.70
N ALA A 114 12.43 11.30 -4.63
CA ALA A 114 13.78 11.39 -5.17
C ALA A 114 14.00 12.70 -5.93
N GLU A 115 13.01 13.15 -6.72
CA GLU A 115 13.05 14.39 -7.48
C GLU A 115 13.13 15.64 -6.61
N PHE A 116 12.24 15.77 -5.63
CA PHE A 116 12.27 16.89 -4.70
C PHE A 116 13.41 16.80 -3.70
N GLY A 117 13.89 15.59 -3.43
CA GLY A 117 14.94 15.31 -2.46
C GLY A 117 16.36 15.48 -3.01
N SER A 118 16.60 15.18 -4.29
CA SER A 118 17.95 15.23 -4.86
C SER A 118 18.61 16.60 -4.80
N PRO A 119 17.91 17.76 -4.89
CA PRO A 119 18.51 19.07 -4.70
C PRO A 119 19.17 19.29 -3.34
N PHE A 120 18.72 18.59 -2.29
CA PHE A 120 19.31 18.72 -0.94
C PHE A 120 20.68 18.08 -0.81
N VAL A 121 21.00 17.10 -1.67
CA VAL A 121 22.35 16.54 -1.79
C VAL A 121 23.21 17.54 -2.55
N ARG A 122 24.32 17.97 -1.95
CA ARG A 122 25.27 18.91 -2.55
C ARG A 122 26.60 18.22 -2.80
N ASP A 123 27.41 18.84 -3.66
CA ASP A 123 28.76 18.37 -3.94
C ASP A 123 29.63 18.38 -2.68
N ASP A 124 30.47 17.37 -2.58
CA ASP A 124 31.44 17.10 -1.52
C ASP A 124 30.83 16.95 -0.11
N GLN A 125 29.53 16.62 -0.03
CA GLN A 125 28.87 16.25 1.22
C GLN A 125 29.19 14.83 1.69
N THR A 126 29.18 14.62 3.00
CA THR A 126 29.16 13.28 3.62
C THR A 126 27.79 13.05 4.25
N ILE A 127 27.10 11.99 3.82
CA ILE A 127 25.73 11.66 4.19
C ILE A 127 25.74 10.44 5.11
N LEU A 128 25.25 10.62 6.33
CA LEU A 128 24.98 9.50 7.23
C LEU A 128 23.58 8.94 6.95
N ILE A 129 23.50 7.64 6.67
CA ILE A 129 22.24 6.90 6.62
C ILE A 129 22.18 5.91 7.78
N HIS A 130 20.98 5.72 8.33
CA HIS A 130 20.72 4.66 9.30
C HIS A 130 19.82 3.61 8.68
N SER A 131 20.28 2.35 8.69
CA SER A 131 19.60 1.21 8.07
C SER A 131 19.34 1.38 6.56
N TYR A 132 18.71 0.37 5.96
CA TYR A 132 18.35 0.38 4.55
C TYR A 132 16.99 1.04 4.33
N SER A 133 16.95 2.06 3.47
CA SER A 133 15.70 2.69 3.02
C SER A 133 15.68 2.82 1.49
N ARG A 134 14.74 2.13 0.85
CA ARG A 134 14.54 2.17 -0.60
C ARG A 134 14.29 3.60 -1.12
N VAL A 135 13.62 4.43 -0.32
CA VAL A 135 13.34 5.83 -0.65
C VAL A 135 14.63 6.64 -0.69
N ILE A 136 15.47 6.52 0.35
CA ILE A 136 16.77 7.21 0.40
C ILE A 136 17.70 6.70 -0.70
N MET A 137 17.75 5.38 -0.93
CA MET A 137 18.54 4.83 -2.03
C MET A 137 18.09 5.34 -3.40
N GLY A 138 16.78 5.50 -3.63
CA GLY A 138 16.25 6.12 -4.85
C GLY A 138 16.69 7.58 -5.02
N LEU A 139 16.61 8.36 -3.93
CA LEU A 139 17.06 9.75 -3.89
C LEU A 139 18.56 9.87 -4.19
N LEU A 140 19.41 9.10 -3.51
CA LEU A 140 20.86 9.12 -3.71
C LEU A 140 21.24 8.68 -5.13
N ARG A 141 20.60 7.64 -5.67
CA ARG A 141 20.79 7.24 -7.08
C ARG A 141 20.44 8.37 -8.05
N ARG A 142 19.36 9.12 -7.78
CA ARG A 142 19.01 10.30 -8.60
C ARG A 142 20.05 11.40 -8.50
N ALA A 143 20.58 11.67 -7.29
CA ALA A 143 21.65 12.65 -7.10
C ALA A 143 22.92 12.27 -7.88
N VAL A 144 23.31 10.99 -7.88
CA VAL A 144 24.43 10.50 -8.71
C VAL A 144 24.16 10.71 -10.21
N LYS A 145 22.95 10.41 -10.68
CA LYS A 145 22.55 10.67 -12.09
C LYS A 145 22.59 12.16 -12.47
N GLN A 146 22.55 13.05 -11.50
CA GLN A 146 22.72 14.51 -11.68
C GLN A 146 24.19 14.94 -11.58
N ASN A 147 25.14 13.99 -11.64
CA ASN A 147 26.59 14.19 -11.53
C ASN A 147 27.06 14.82 -10.20
N LYS A 148 26.30 14.61 -9.12
CA LYS A 148 26.69 15.08 -7.79
C LYS A 148 27.70 14.15 -7.14
N ARG A 149 28.73 14.73 -6.52
CA ARG A 149 29.80 14.00 -5.84
C ARG A 149 29.55 14.04 -4.33
N PHE A 150 29.36 12.90 -3.68
CA PHE A 150 29.14 12.83 -2.23
C PHE A 150 29.63 11.48 -1.69
N ARG A 151 29.74 11.37 -0.36
CA ARG A 151 30.15 10.15 0.36
C ARG A 151 29.07 9.68 1.31
#